data_AF-A0A7Y8TIK7-F1
#
_entry.id   AF-A0A7Y8TIK7-F1
#
_cell.length_a   1.000
_cell.length_b   1.000
_cell.length_c   1.000
_cell.angle_alpha   90.00
_cell.angle_beta   90.00
_cell.angle_gamma   90.00
#
_symmetry.space_group_name_H-M   'P 1'
#
loop_
_entity.id
_entity.type
_entity.pdbx_description
1 polymer ?
#
loop_
_entity_poly.entity_id
_entity_poly.type
_entity_poly.pdbx_seq_one_letter_code
_entity_poly.pdbx_strand_id
1 'polypeptide(L)'
;MKRFLLLFVISFLVHSCARVGSPVGGPKDTLAPKFLSSNIDTTRINVKRDIHELRLDFDEYVTLKDINKNLIISPPIKNIKRILPSNIANKFVLIQWTDTLQANTTYNFNFGNSIADNNESNILRYFNFAFSTGDKLDDLYISGEVKDAMQIKKKTGTNENKLVVGLYQ
;
A
#
# COMPACT_ATOMS: atom_id res chain seq x y z
N MET A 1 -45.80 -54.75 16.60
CA MET A 1 -45.90 -53.93 15.37
C MET A 1 -45.63 -52.44 15.63
N LYS A 2 -46.31 -51.77 16.59
CA LYS A 2 -46.10 -50.34 16.88
C LYS A 2 -44.65 -49.94 17.22
N ARG A 3 -43.92 -50.79 17.96
CA ARG A 3 -42.50 -50.58 18.30
C ARG A 3 -41.55 -50.65 17.09
N PHE A 4 -41.83 -51.53 16.14
CA PHE A 4 -41.06 -51.64 14.89
C PHE A 4 -41.29 -50.45 13.97
N LEU A 5 -42.53 -49.95 13.90
CA LEU A 5 -42.86 -48.76 13.12
C LEU A 5 -42.16 -47.51 13.70
N LEU A 6 -42.08 -47.41 15.02
CA LEU A 6 -41.39 -46.31 15.71
C LEU A 6 -39.87 -46.34 15.45
N LEU A 7 -39.25 -47.53 15.46
CA LEU A 7 -37.83 -47.70 15.09
C LEU A 7 -37.56 -47.36 13.62
N PHE A 8 -38.48 -47.70 12.71
CA PHE A 8 -38.36 -47.38 11.29
C PHE A 8 -38.44 -45.87 11.03
N VAL A 9 -39.33 -45.16 11.73
CA VAL A 9 -39.45 -43.70 11.65
C VAL A 9 -38.19 -43.00 12.18
N ILE A 10 -37.64 -43.47 13.32
CA ILE A 10 -36.38 -42.93 13.87
C ILE A 10 -35.22 -43.14 12.88
N SER A 11 -35.15 -44.30 12.23
CA SER A 11 -34.10 -44.60 11.24
C SER A 11 -34.13 -43.66 10.03
N PHE A 12 -35.32 -43.20 9.62
CA PHE A 12 -35.45 -42.22 8.53
C PHE A 12 -35.06 -40.79 8.95
N LEU A 13 -35.33 -40.42 10.21
CA LEU A 13 -35.01 -39.09 10.74
C LEU A 13 -33.49 -38.87 10.92
N VAL A 14 -32.72 -39.92 11.16
CA VAL A 14 -31.24 -39.83 11.27
C VAL A 14 -30.52 -39.89 9.92
N HIS A 15 -31.26 -39.99 8.81
CA HIS A 15 -30.71 -40.02 7.44
C HIS A 15 -30.55 -38.63 6.81
N SER A 16 -30.42 -37.58 7.63
CA SER A 16 -30.05 -36.23 7.17
C SER A 16 -28.55 -36.03 7.35
N CYS A 17 -27.76 -36.40 6.34
CA CYS A 17 -26.35 -36.01 6.26
C CYS A 17 -26.27 -34.53 5.85
N ALA A 18 -25.90 -33.65 6.77
CA ALA A 18 -25.44 -32.31 6.42
C ALA A 18 -24.16 -32.43 5.60
N ARG A 19 -24.20 -32.03 4.33
CA ARG A 19 -23.03 -32.03 3.45
C ARG A 19 -22.11 -30.91 3.90
N VAL A 20 -20.96 -31.23 4.50
CA VAL A 20 -19.92 -30.27 4.84
C VAL A 20 -19.27 -29.80 3.53
N GLY A 21 -19.77 -28.70 2.97
CA GLY A 21 -19.07 -27.97 1.92
C GLY A 21 -18.10 -26.97 2.53
N SER A 22 -16.94 -26.76 1.91
CA SER A 22 -16.08 -25.65 2.28
C SER A 22 -16.85 -24.34 2.11
N PRO A 23 -16.72 -23.37 3.03
CA PRO A 23 -17.31 -22.06 2.83
C PRO A 23 -16.76 -21.47 1.53
N VAL A 24 -17.67 -21.06 0.64
CA VAL A 24 -17.29 -20.22 -0.51
C VAL A 24 -16.90 -18.86 0.05
N GLY A 25 -15.65 -18.46 -0.22
CA GLY A 25 -15.14 -17.14 0.16
C GLY A 25 -15.91 -16.02 -0.52
N GLY A 26 -15.72 -14.79 -0.02
CA GLY A 26 -16.24 -13.60 -0.68
C GLY A 26 -15.58 -13.32 -2.04
N PRO A 27 -16.05 -12.30 -2.76
CA PRO A 27 -15.34 -11.78 -3.93
C PRO A 27 -13.88 -11.44 -3.58
N LYS A 28 -12.98 -11.66 -4.55
CA LYS A 28 -11.58 -11.27 -4.40
C LYS A 28 -11.46 -9.76 -4.20
N ASP A 29 -10.65 -9.32 -3.25
CA ASP A 29 -10.32 -7.90 -3.10
C ASP A 29 -9.39 -7.43 -4.22
N THR A 30 -9.63 -6.21 -4.68
CA THR A 30 -8.88 -5.56 -5.77
C THR A 30 -8.43 -4.15 -5.38
N LEU A 31 -8.80 -3.66 -4.20
CA LEU A 31 -8.46 -2.33 -3.72
C LEU A 31 -7.06 -2.34 -3.12
N ALA A 32 -6.31 -1.26 -3.36
CA ALA A 32 -5.03 -1.02 -2.73
C ALA A 32 -5.24 -0.42 -1.32
N PRO A 33 -4.25 -0.57 -0.41
CA PRO A 33 -4.35 -0.03 0.94
C PRO A 33 -4.48 1.49 0.94
N LYS A 34 -5.29 2.00 1.86
CA LYS A 34 -5.56 3.43 1.97
C LYS A 34 -4.70 4.05 3.06
N PHE A 35 -3.97 5.09 2.67
CA PHE A 35 -3.27 5.96 3.62
C PHE A 35 -4.27 6.70 4.52
N LEU A 36 -4.05 6.67 5.84
CA LEU A 36 -4.91 7.30 6.84
C LEU A 36 -4.29 8.54 7.47
N SER A 37 -3.08 8.38 8.03
CA SER A 37 -2.42 9.43 8.80
C SER A 37 -0.91 9.21 8.86
N SER A 38 -0.21 10.21 9.36
CA SER A 38 1.23 10.15 9.56
C SER A 38 1.65 10.98 10.76
N ASN A 39 2.84 10.70 11.32
CA ASN A 39 3.40 11.48 12.43
C ASN A 39 3.86 12.89 12.00
N ILE A 40 4.11 13.07 10.71
CA ILE A 40 4.33 14.36 10.05
C ILE A 40 3.16 14.54 9.09
N ASP A 41 2.47 15.67 9.06
CA ASP A 41 1.41 15.86 8.06
C ASP A 41 2.00 15.87 6.64
N THR A 42 1.25 15.37 5.66
CA THR A 42 1.64 15.55 4.26
C THR A 42 1.73 17.04 3.95
N THR A 43 2.70 17.43 3.12
CA THR A 43 2.96 18.83 2.74
C THR A 43 3.24 19.77 3.92
N ARG A 44 3.67 19.22 5.07
CA ARG A 44 4.02 20.03 6.23
C ARG A 44 5.31 20.83 6.00
N ILE A 45 5.27 22.11 6.36
CA ILE A 45 6.43 23.01 6.44
C ILE A 45 6.90 23.16 7.89
N ASN A 46 8.13 23.66 8.06
CA ASN A 46 8.80 23.89 9.34
C ASN A 46 8.88 22.62 10.20
N VAL A 47 9.09 21.46 9.56
CA VAL A 47 9.31 20.21 10.27
C VAL A 47 10.62 20.29 11.03
N LYS A 48 10.59 19.90 12.31
CA LYS A 48 11.79 19.93 13.15
C LYS A 48 12.84 18.98 12.57
N ARG A 49 14.09 19.43 12.57
CA ARG A 49 15.21 18.70 11.96
C ARG A 49 15.69 17.51 12.77
N ASP A 50 15.37 17.49 14.06
CA ASP A 50 15.66 16.44 15.03
C ASP A 50 14.59 15.33 15.05
N ILE A 51 13.69 15.31 14.05
CA ILE A 51 12.84 14.15 13.81
C ILE A 51 13.65 13.04 13.15
N HIS A 52 13.51 11.83 13.67
CA HIS A 52 14.31 10.66 13.29
C HIS A 52 13.46 9.54 12.70
N GLU A 53 12.17 9.81 12.46
CA GLU A 53 11.25 8.81 11.96
C GLU A 53 10.10 9.41 11.13
N LEU A 54 9.71 8.67 10.10
CA LEU A 54 8.49 8.86 9.33
C LEU A 54 7.62 7.62 9.53
N ARG A 55 6.43 7.82 10.10
CA ARG A 55 5.41 6.80 10.27
C ARG A 55 4.20 7.15 9.41
N LEU A 56 3.75 6.17 8.64
CA LEU A 56 2.59 6.24 7.75
C LEU A 56 1.62 5.14 8.17
N ASP A 57 0.42 5.48 8.59
CA ASP A 57 -0.61 4.52 9.00
C ASP A 57 -1.61 4.27 7.86
N PHE A 58 -2.07 3.03 7.76
CA PHE A 58 -2.97 2.51 6.73
C PHE A 58 -4.19 1.86 7.37
N ASP A 59 -5.28 1.72 6.61
CA ASP A 59 -6.52 1.07 7.06
C ASP A 59 -6.39 -0.45 7.23
N GLU A 60 -5.49 -1.06 6.46
CA GLU A 60 -5.23 -2.49 6.46
C GLU A 60 -3.76 -2.86 6.68
N TYR A 61 -3.48 -4.16 6.79
CA TYR A 61 -2.13 -4.67 6.94
C TYR A 61 -1.39 -4.59 5.60
N VAL A 62 -0.29 -3.85 5.58
CA VAL A 62 0.57 -3.70 4.41
C VAL A 62 1.86 -4.50 4.53
N THR A 63 2.41 -4.85 3.38
CA THR A 63 3.74 -5.44 3.19
C THR A 63 4.57 -4.56 2.27
N LEU A 64 5.90 -4.63 2.40
CA LEU A 64 6.83 -3.89 1.55
C LEU A 64 7.53 -4.83 0.57
N LYS A 65 7.28 -4.66 -0.72
CA LYS A 65 7.90 -5.43 -1.82
C LYS A 65 9.04 -4.66 -2.45
N ASP A 66 10.22 -5.28 -2.56
CA ASP A 66 11.41 -4.69 -3.20
C ASP A 66 11.73 -3.25 -2.73
N ILE A 67 11.51 -2.94 -1.45
CA ILE A 67 11.59 -1.58 -0.93
C ILE A 67 12.95 -0.92 -1.18
N ASN A 68 14.04 -1.70 -1.08
CA ASN A 68 15.39 -1.20 -1.32
C ASN A 68 15.62 -0.76 -2.78
N LYS A 69 14.81 -1.23 -3.73
CA LYS A 69 14.90 -0.86 -5.15
C LYS A 69 13.97 0.29 -5.50
N ASN A 70 12.77 0.32 -4.92
CA ASN A 70 11.74 1.28 -5.32
C ASN A 70 11.67 2.52 -4.44
N LEU A 71 12.06 2.44 -3.16
CA LEU A 71 12.05 3.59 -2.26
C LEU A 71 13.18 4.56 -2.64
N ILE A 72 12.80 5.73 -3.12
CA ILE A 72 13.71 6.83 -3.42
C ILE A 72 13.44 7.95 -2.43
N ILE A 73 14.47 8.32 -1.66
CA ILE A 73 14.43 9.44 -0.71
C ILE A 73 15.27 10.57 -1.29
N SER A 74 14.67 11.74 -1.49
CA SER A 74 15.35 12.91 -2.06
C SER A 74 15.15 14.15 -1.17
N PRO A 75 16.21 14.83 -0.71
CA PRO A 75 17.60 14.41 -0.81
C PRO A 75 17.87 13.14 0.02
N PRO A 76 18.92 12.37 -0.31
CA PRO A 76 19.20 11.11 0.38
C PRO A 76 19.49 11.36 1.86
N ILE A 77 18.80 10.62 2.72
CA ILE A 77 19.08 10.55 4.16
C ILE A 77 20.11 9.44 4.37
N LYS A 78 21.24 9.80 4.98
CA LYS A 78 22.28 8.84 5.36
C LYS A 78 21.82 8.07 6.61
N ASN A 79 22.35 6.86 6.78
CA ASN A 79 22.13 6.02 7.97
C ASN A 79 20.65 5.70 8.28
N ILE A 80 19.95 5.12 7.30
CA ILE A 80 18.65 4.50 7.55
C ILE A 80 18.85 3.34 8.54
N LYS A 81 18.26 3.47 9.73
CA LYS A 81 18.35 2.51 10.82
C LYS A 81 17.45 1.31 10.57
N ARG A 82 16.23 1.56 10.12
CA ARG A 82 15.19 0.53 9.97
C ARG A 82 14.08 1.00 9.06
N ILE A 83 13.57 0.06 8.26
CA ILE A 83 12.32 0.20 7.51
C ILE A 83 11.40 -0.95 7.92
N LEU A 84 10.18 -0.63 8.33
CA LEU A 84 9.13 -1.60 8.65
C LEU A 84 7.91 -1.36 7.74
N PRO A 85 7.14 -2.41 7.41
CA PRO A 85 7.34 -3.82 7.77
C PRO A 85 8.43 -4.51 6.95
N SER A 86 9.27 -5.33 7.60
CA SER A 86 10.33 -6.12 6.92
C SER A 86 9.90 -7.56 6.63
N ASN A 87 9.33 -8.26 7.63
CA ASN A 87 8.94 -9.67 7.51
C ASN A 87 7.48 -9.92 7.89
N ILE A 88 6.96 -9.13 8.83
CA ILE A 88 5.61 -9.28 9.37
C ILE A 88 4.83 -8.05 8.92
N ALA A 89 3.70 -8.27 8.25
CA ALA A 89 2.80 -7.22 7.81
C ALA A 89 2.32 -6.38 8.99
N ASN A 90 2.11 -5.08 8.75
CA ASN A 90 1.66 -4.17 9.79
C ASN A 90 0.72 -3.12 9.19
N LYS A 91 -0.09 -2.46 10.01
CA LYS A 91 -0.95 -1.35 9.58
C LYS A 91 -0.19 -0.03 9.41
N PHE A 92 1.13 -0.05 9.48
CA PHE A 92 1.95 1.13 9.30
C PHE A 92 3.25 0.81 8.57
N VAL A 93 3.76 1.80 7.84
CA VAL A 93 5.12 1.85 7.35
C VAL A 93 5.92 2.79 8.23
N LEU A 94 7.09 2.36 8.69
CA LEU A 94 7.97 3.14 9.55
C LEU A 94 9.36 3.18 8.92
N ILE A 95 9.87 4.38 8.65
CA ILE A 95 11.25 4.62 8.22
C ILE A 95 11.94 5.39 9.34
N GLN A 96 13.03 4.84 9.88
CA GLN A 96 13.83 5.46 10.93
C GLN A 96 15.25 5.72 10.46
N TRP A 97 15.81 6.85 10.85
CA TRP A 97 17.18 7.26 10.53
C TRP A 97 17.85 7.86 11.78
N THR A 98 19.17 8.03 11.74
CA THR A 98 19.94 8.60 12.88
C THR A 98 20.38 10.03 12.67
N ASP A 99 20.40 10.50 11.43
CA ASP A 99 21.01 11.78 11.09
C ASP A 99 20.02 12.94 11.23
N THR A 100 20.50 14.11 11.61
CA THR A 100 19.68 15.33 11.62
C THR A 100 19.42 15.80 10.19
N LEU A 101 18.17 16.16 9.90
CA LEU A 101 17.78 16.64 8.58
C LEU A 101 18.46 17.97 8.22
N GLN A 102 18.65 18.20 6.92
CA GLN A 102 19.18 19.45 6.38
C GLN A 102 18.17 20.59 6.63
N ALA A 103 18.66 21.81 6.83
CA ALA A 103 17.81 22.98 7.00
C ALA A 103 17.24 23.43 5.64
N ASN A 104 16.07 24.08 5.65
CA ASN A 104 15.45 24.67 4.45
C ASN A 104 15.34 23.70 3.27
N THR A 105 15.01 22.44 3.56
CA THR A 105 15.09 21.34 2.59
C THR A 105 13.75 20.61 2.52
N THR A 106 13.27 20.37 1.30
CA THR A 106 12.12 19.50 1.04
C THR A 106 12.61 18.06 0.91
N TYR A 107 12.07 17.18 1.74
CA TYR A 107 12.29 15.75 1.67
C TYR A 107 11.10 15.08 0.99
N ASN A 108 11.38 14.29 -0.03
CA ASN A 108 10.40 13.46 -0.74
C ASN A 108 10.76 11.98 -0.56
N PHE A 109 9.76 11.18 -0.19
CA PHE A 109 9.80 9.74 -0.06
C PHE A 109 8.88 9.14 -1.12
N ASN A 110 9.48 8.68 -2.23
CA ASN A 110 8.76 8.02 -3.32
C ASN A 110 8.87 6.51 -3.13
N PHE A 111 7.74 5.83 -2.89
CA PHE A 111 7.69 4.39 -2.63
C PHE A 111 7.55 3.55 -3.91
N GLY A 112 7.41 4.17 -5.08
CA GLY A 112 7.17 3.48 -6.34
C GLY A 112 6.01 2.50 -6.22
N ASN A 113 6.29 1.20 -6.36
CA ASN A 113 5.29 0.12 -6.27
C ASN A 113 5.53 -0.79 -5.05
N SER A 114 6.16 -0.29 -3.99
CA SER A 114 6.55 -1.13 -2.85
C SER A 114 5.48 -1.42 -1.82
N ILE A 115 4.49 -0.54 -1.65
CA ILE A 115 3.44 -0.73 -0.64
C ILE A 115 2.35 -1.59 -1.27
N ALA A 116 2.06 -2.73 -0.67
CA ALA A 116 0.96 -3.61 -1.08
C ALA A 116 0.19 -4.11 0.13
N ASP A 117 -1.09 -4.44 -0.02
CA ASP A 117 -1.80 -5.16 1.04
C ASP A 117 -1.19 -6.55 1.27
N ASN A 118 -1.51 -7.12 2.42
CA ASN A 118 -1.00 -8.42 2.83
C ASN A 118 -1.73 -9.62 2.20
N ASN A 119 -3.00 -9.47 1.84
CA ASN A 119 -3.90 -10.58 1.51
C ASN A 119 -3.91 -10.89 0.00
N GLU A 120 -4.28 -9.92 -0.83
CA GLU A 120 -4.40 -10.01 -2.28
C GLU A 120 -3.23 -9.35 -3.02
N SER A 121 -2.32 -8.68 -2.29
CA SER A 121 -1.10 -8.11 -2.85
C SER A 121 -1.35 -6.98 -3.86
N ASN A 122 -2.48 -6.31 -3.77
CA ASN A 122 -2.84 -5.08 -4.46
C ASN A 122 -1.87 -3.96 -4.08
N ILE A 123 -1.25 -3.38 -5.10
CA ILE A 123 -0.17 -2.40 -4.95
C ILE A 123 -0.75 -1.00 -4.88
N LEU A 124 -0.34 -0.23 -3.86
CA LEU A 124 -0.53 1.21 -3.82
C LEU A 124 0.55 1.88 -4.69
N ARG A 125 0.19 2.12 -5.96
CA ARG A 125 1.11 2.60 -6.99
C ARG A 125 1.49 4.06 -6.80
N TYR A 126 2.78 4.35 -6.98
CA TYR A 126 3.37 5.70 -7.00
C TYR A 126 3.03 6.54 -5.76
N PHE A 127 2.95 5.90 -4.59
CA PHE A 127 2.75 6.63 -3.34
C PHE A 127 3.96 7.52 -3.06
N ASN A 128 3.71 8.81 -2.86
CA ASN A 128 4.72 9.83 -2.58
C ASN A 128 4.35 10.57 -1.29
N PHE A 129 5.35 10.85 -0.46
CA PHE A 129 5.19 11.59 0.77
C PHE A 129 6.26 12.67 0.88
N ALA A 130 5.86 13.93 1.05
CA ALA A 130 6.79 15.04 1.10
C ALA A 130 6.51 16.03 2.23
N PHE A 131 7.59 16.57 2.80
CA PHE A 131 7.56 17.62 3.81
C PHE A 131 8.80 18.51 3.71
N SER A 132 8.78 19.68 4.35
CA SER A 132 9.92 20.61 4.37
C SER A 132 10.36 20.97 5.78
N THR A 133 11.67 21.03 5.99
CA THR A 133 12.28 21.59 7.19
C THR A 133 12.37 23.12 7.15
N GLY A 134 12.10 23.74 5.99
CA GLY A 134 12.02 25.17 5.80
C GLY A 134 10.59 25.72 5.84
N ASP A 135 10.46 26.98 5.49
CA ASP A 135 9.20 27.73 5.45
C ASP A 135 8.35 27.49 4.20
N LYS A 136 8.94 26.85 3.18
CA LYS A 136 8.27 26.49 1.93
C LYS A 136 8.53 25.05 1.53
N LEU A 137 7.59 24.46 0.79
CA LEU A 137 7.85 23.28 -0.01
C LEU A 137 8.47 23.70 -1.33
N ASP A 138 9.35 22.87 -1.85
CA ASP A 138 9.75 22.96 -3.24
C ASP A 138 8.59 22.44 -4.10
N ASP A 139 7.98 23.34 -4.86
CA ASP A 139 6.79 23.11 -5.67
C ASP A 139 7.10 23.14 -7.17
N LEU A 140 8.38 23.09 -7.56
CA LEU A 140 8.75 23.02 -8.97
C LEU A 140 8.03 21.84 -9.64
N TYR A 141 7.22 22.17 -10.64
CA TYR A 141 6.48 21.20 -11.42
C TYR A 141 6.88 21.28 -12.89
N ILE A 142 6.82 20.13 -13.56
CA ILE A 142 6.92 20.04 -15.02
C ILE A 142 5.66 19.37 -15.54
N SER A 143 5.09 19.94 -16.59
CA SER A 143 3.86 19.44 -17.21
C SER A 143 4.09 19.12 -18.68
N GLY A 144 3.50 18.04 -19.17
CA GLY A 144 3.56 17.62 -20.57
C GLY A 144 2.49 16.58 -20.89
N GLU A 145 2.28 16.31 -22.18
CA GLU A 145 1.31 15.32 -22.67
C GLU A 145 2.07 14.12 -23.26
N VAL A 146 1.73 12.89 -22.84
CA VAL A 146 2.30 11.65 -23.39
C VAL A 146 1.27 10.98 -24.28
N LYS A 147 1.61 10.81 -25.56
CA LYS A 147 0.78 10.09 -26.54
C LYS A 147 1.49 8.84 -26.99
N ASP A 148 0.80 7.71 -26.93
CA ASP A 148 1.24 6.50 -27.59
C ASP A 148 0.99 6.64 -29.10
N ALA A 149 2.07 6.76 -29.87
CA ALA A 149 2.01 6.90 -31.32
C ALA A 149 1.44 5.65 -32.03
N MET A 150 1.42 4.49 -31.36
CA MET A 150 0.91 3.23 -31.90
C MET A 150 -0.55 2.95 -31.52
N GLN A 151 -1.17 3.80 -30.68
CA GLN A 151 -2.56 3.62 -30.26
C GLN A 151 -3.53 4.09 -31.35
N ILE A 152 -3.61 3.32 -32.44
CA ILE A 152 -4.61 3.48 -33.49
C ILE A 152 -5.98 3.09 -32.90
N LYS A 153 -6.78 4.09 -32.51
CA LYS A 153 -8.19 4.01 -32.06
C LYS A 153 -8.76 2.60 -31.82
N LYS A 154 -8.79 2.16 -30.54
CA LYS A 154 -9.97 1.50 -29.98
C LYS A 154 -9.95 1.50 -28.44
N LYS A 155 -10.91 2.23 -27.86
CA LYS A 155 -11.36 2.06 -26.47
C LYS A 155 -12.26 0.82 -26.41
N THR A 156 -11.82 -0.22 -25.71
CA THR A 156 -12.66 -1.09 -24.87
C THR A 156 -11.74 -2.01 -24.07
N GLY A 157 -11.46 -1.65 -22.82
CA GLY A 157 -10.63 -2.44 -21.91
C GLY A 157 -9.82 -1.52 -21.00
N THR A 158 -10.21 -1.51 -19.73
CA THR A 158 -9.49 -1.01 -18.53
C THR A 158 -8.37 0.02 -18.77
N ASN A 159 -8.57 1.24 -18.27
CA ASN A 159 -7.59 2.33 -18.18
C ASN A 159 -6.38 1.92 -17.30
N GLU A 160 -5.54 1.03 -17.80
CA GLU A 160 -4.21 0.81 -17.22
C GLU A 160 -3.30 1.89 -17.80
N ASN A 161 -2.90 2.85 -16.97
CA ASN A 161 -1.84 3.79 -17.31
C ASN A 161 -0.52 3.00 -17.42
N LYS A 162 -0.18 2.58 -18.65
CA LYS A 162 1.04 1.81 -18.98
C LYS A 162 2.27 2.67 -19.25
N LEU A 163 2.11 3.99 -19.25
CA LEU A 163 3.18 4.94 -19.58
C LEU A 163 3.84 5.44 -18.30
N VAL A 164 5.17 5.34 -18.25
CA VAL A 164 5.99 5.86 -17.14
C VAL A 164 6.82 7.02 -17.67
N VAL A 165 6.72 8.18 -17.04
CA VAL A 165 7.54 9.36 -17.35
C VAL A 165 8.63 9.46 -16.29
N GLY A 166 9.87 9.21 -16.69
CA GLY A 166 11.05 9.47 -15.87
C GLY A 166 11.67 10.80 -16.26
N LEU A 167 11.85 11.70 -15.28
CA LEU A 167 12.63 12.92 -15.45
C LEU A 167 14.04 12.61 -14.95
N TYR A 168 15.03 12.70 -15.83
CA TYR A 168 16.43 12.48 -15.50
C TYR A 168 17.16 13.83 -15.50
N GLN A 169 18.11 13.99 -14.59
CA GLN A 169 19.06 15.11 -14.56
C GLN A 169 20.42 14.66 -15.10
#